data_AF-A0A2E2VAM9-F1
#
_entry.id   AF-A0A2E2VAM9-F1
#
_cell.length_a   1.000
_cell.length_b   1.000
_cell.length_c   1.000
_cell.angle_alpha   90.00
_cell.angle_beta   90.00
_cell.angle_gamma   90.00
#
_symmetry.space_group_name_H-M   'P 1'
#
loop_
_entity.id
_entity.type
_entity.pdbx_description
1 polymer ?
#
loop_
_entity_poly.entity_id
_entity_poly.type
_entity_poly.pdbx_seq_one_letter_code
_entity_poly.pdbx_strand_id
1 'polypeptide(L)'
;MNSNLNWLSITPRFTIIEDWLWQSRDYSQSNTDNIYSYEYDNNSDFNRRLTWNASINLNTKIYGILPLNVGSLISLRHKVSPQIIINYIPNLKNTYNSQLQKFEENGSIISKDILEGTYANSLYEESQKIRFSLSNAFQIKTKNNNGDINKRDFLNIDMTTDYDNNAENKFSLIDSRWSFKKDNGGELFFIHMQHNIYDEINNEDGTISYTNLLSKGKSPKLEFLKAQMSTRFSLRGISKNIYDDISLSSEQKDTTNFNSILSMDQFKPKINNDEVWRSDINLSIQGEYDIEEEKWDFNYFNLDSYNTIHLTKNWLFTYISGINLIDMKINSQSLKFYRELHCWEFMFTWWPNGFSKGFQLSINVKHPDLQDVKVRSSSSNRQFNIN
;
A
#
# COMPACT_ATOMS: atom_id res chain seq x y z
N MET A 1 27.18 2.11 -17.70
CA MET A 1 27.24 0.97 -18.64
C MET A 1 26.54 -0.20 -17.97
N ASN A 2 25.49 -0.77 -18.57
CA ASN A 2 24.86 -1.99 -18.05
C ASN A 2 25.57 -3.19 -18.69
N SER A 3 26.28 -4.00 -17.92
CA SER A 3 26.73 -5.31 -18.41
C SER A 3 25.66 -6.33 -18.04
N ASN A 4 24.88 -6.76 -19.03
CA ASN A 4 23.94 -7.86 -18.86
C ASN A 4 24.70 -9.16 -19.15
N LEU A 5 25.06 -9.90 -18.10
CA LEU A 5 25.24 -11.35 -18.24
C LEU A 5 23.82 -11.94 -18.34
N ASN A 6 23.58 -12.93 -19.20
CA ASN A 6 22.22 -13.44 -19.50
C ASN A 6 21.36 -13.77 -18.26
N TRP A 7 21.98 -14.05 -17.13
CA TRP A 7 21.34 -14.41 -15.86
C TRP A 7 21.59 -13.39 -14.72
N LEU A 8 22.46 -12.40 -14.91
CA LEU A 8 22.83 -11.40 -13.91
C LEU A 8 22.94 -10.01 -14.56
N SER A 9 22.09 -9.09 -14.12
CA SER A 9 22.20 -7.68 -14.49
C SER A 9 22.97 -6.94 -13.42
N ILE A 10 24.01 -6.23 -13.86
CA ILE A 10 24.82 -5.38 -13.00
C ILE A 10 24.66 -3.94 -13.50
N THR A 11 24.15 -3.08 -12.62
CA THR A 11 23.95 -1.66 -12.90
C THR A 11 24.76 -0.83 -11.92
N PRO A 12 26.03 -0.53 -12.25
CA PRO A 12 26.84 0.39 -11.48
C PRO A 12 26.46 1.84 -11.80
N ARG A 13 26.44 2.67 -10.76
CA ARG A 13 26.29 4.11 -10.83
C ARG A 13 27.41 4.74 -10.01
N PHE A 14 28.06 5.73 -10.60
CA PHE A 14 29.11 6.49 -9.96
C PHE A 14 28.82 7.96 -10.22
N THR A 15 28.73 8.74 -9.14
CA THR A 15 28.53 10.19 -9.23
C THR A 15 29.78 10.84 -8.70
N ILE A 16 30.36 11.76 -9.46
CA ILE A 16 31.50 12.59 -9.07
C ILE A 16 31.07 14.04 -9.23
N ILE A 17 31.34 14.85 -8.22
CA ILE A 17 31.12 16.29 -8.26
C ILE A 17 32.40 16.93 -7.75
N GLU A 18 32.91 17.89 -8.49
CA GLU A 18 34.08 18.69 -8.13
C GLU A 18 33.64 20.15 -8.01
N ASP A 19 33.71 20.70 -6.80
CA ASP A 19 33.38 22.10 -6.52
C ASP A 19 34.66 22.93 -6.51
N TRP A 20 34.69 24.04 -7.25
CA TRP A 20 35.80 25.01 -7.27
C TRP A 20 35.32 26.35 -6.72
N LEU A 21 35.95 26.83 -5.66
CA LEU A 21 35.56 28.05 -4.97
C LEU A 21 36.76 28.98 -4.79
N TRP A 22 36.49 30.28 -4.83
CA TRP A 22 37.47 31.36 -4.61
C TRP A 22 37.24 32.09 -3.29
N GLN A 23 36.55 31.43 -2.36
CA GLN A 23 36.25 31.95 -1.04
C GLN A 23 36.29 30.84 0.00
N SER A 24 36.73 31.17 1.20
CA SER A 24 36.61 30.34 2.41
C SER A 24 36.36 31.23 3.62
N ARG A 25 35.84 30.62 4.68
CA ARG A 25 35.65 31.26 5.98
C ARG A 25 36.80 30.91 6.90
N ASP A 26 37.28 31.90 7.63
CA ASP A 26 38.18 31.72 8.75
C ASP A 26 37.39 32.02 10.03
N TYR A 27 37.19 30.99 10.86
CA TYR A 27 36.38 31.09 12.06
C TYR A 27 37.25 31.46 13.27
N SER A 28 36.74 32.38 14.09
CA SER A 28 37.29 32.70 15.40
C SER A 28 36.28 32.35 16.48
N GLN A 29 36.74 31.66 17.52
CA GLN A 29 35.92 31.29 18.67
C GLN A 29 36.01 32.38 19.75
N SER A 30 34.85 32.84 20.22
CA SER A 30 34.74 33.72 21.39
C SER A 30 33.92 33.03 22.48
N ASN A 31 34.37 33.11 23.72
CA ASN A 31 33.68 32.57 24.89
C ASN A 31 33.35 33.71 25.85
N THR A 32 32.05 33.96 26.06
CA THR A 32 31.55 34.93 27.05
C THR A 32 30.52 34.22 27.92
N ASP A 33 30.71 34.25 29.25
CA ASP A 33 29.79 33.63 30.23
C ASP A 33 29.44 32.14 29.95
N ASN A 34 30.43 31.32 29.58
CA ASN A 34 30.27 29.90 29.19
C ASN A 34 29.37 29.68 27.96
N ILE A 35 29.15 30.71 27.16
CA ILE A 35 28.47 30.63 25.87
C ILE A 35 29.54 30.79 24.78
N TYR A 36 29.74 29.73 24.00
CA TYR A 36 30.63 29.74 22.85
C TYR A 36 29.91 30.34 21.63
N SER A 37 30.60 31.26 20.95
CA SER A 37 30.13 31.88 19.70
C SER A 37 31.23 31.81 18.64
N TYR A 38 30.81 31.73 17.39
CA TYR A 38 31.68 31.58 16.23
C TYR A 38 31.45 32.74 15.28
N GLU A 39 32.44 33.62 15.20
CA GLU A 39 32.51 34.66 14.18
C GLU A 39 33.37 34.17 13.02
N TYR A 40 33.16 34.71 11.83
CA TYR A 40 33.96 34.34 10.67
C TYR A 40 34.27 35.54 9.79
N ASP A 41 35.47 35.54 9.23
CA ASP A 41 35.88 36.42 8.16
C ASP A 41 35.94 35.65 6.84
N ASN A 42 35.59 36.31 5.74
CA ASN A 42 35.68 35.71 4.41
C ASN A 42 37.06 36.00 3.81
N ASN A 43 37.81 34.95 3.51
CA ASN A 43 39.10 35.01 2.82
C ASN A 43 38.93 34.64 1.34
N SER A 44 39.64 35.35 0.47
CA SER A 44 39.63 35.13 -0.98
C SER A 44 40.70 34.12 -1.38
N ASP A 45 40.45 32.83 -1.11
CA ASP A 45 41.38 31.74 -1.40
C ASP A 45 40.78 30.67 -2.32
N PHE A 46 41.62 30.02 -3.12
CA PHE A 46 41.21 28.90 -3.95
C PHE A 46 41.03 27.63 -3.13
N ASN A 47 39.82 27.08 -3.16
CA ASN A 47 39.47 25.82 -2.53
C ASN A 47 38.80 24.89 -3.52
N ARG A 48 39.06 23.59 -3.39
CA ARG A 48 38.41 22.56 -4.18
C ARG A 48 37.86 21.43 -3.32
N ARG A 49 36.76 20.83 -3.76
CA ARG A 49 36.13 19.70 -3.08
C ARG A 49 35.60 18.68 -4.09
N LEU A 50 36.30 17.56 -4.20
CA LEU A 50 35.86 16.36 -4.89
C LEU A 50 34.98 15.53 -3.97
N THR A 51 33.71 15.37 -4.32
CA THR A 51 32.79 14.45 -3.66
C THR A 51 32.38 13.36 -4.63
N TRP A 52 32.22 12.13 -4.13
CA TRP A 52 31.76 11.04 -4.96
C TRP A 52 30.91 10.06 -4.17
N ASN A 53 30.01 9.37 -4.86
CA ASN A 53 29.30 8.22 -4.33
C ASN A 53 29.24 7.12 -5.38
N ALA A 54 29.16 5.89 -4.91
CA ALA A 54 29.03 4.72 -5.76
C ALA A 54 27.81 3.92 -5.33
N SER A 55 27.07 3.41 -6.31
CA SER A 55 26.07 2.38 -6.06
C SER A 55 26.13 1.28 -7.11
N ILE A 56 25.87 0.05 -6.68
CA ILE A 56 25.85 -1.12 -7.54
C ILE A 56 24.54 -1.85 -7.28
N ASN A 57 23.72 -1.98 -8.31
CA ASN A 57 22.51 -2.80 -8.27
C ASN A 57 22.76 -4.12 -9.01
N LEU A 58 22.71 -5.22 -8.26
CA LEU A 58 22.79 -6.58 -8.78
C LEU A 58 21.40 -7.17 -8.77
N ASN A 59 20.94 -7.69 -9.91
CA ASN A 59 19.67 -8.42 -9.96
C ASN A 59 19.80 -9.69 -10.80
N THR A 60 19.08 -10.73 -10.39
CA THR A 60 18.99 -12.00 -11.12
C THR A 60 17.56 -12.52 -11.11
N LYS A 61 17.26 -13.47 -11.99
CA LYS A 61 15.97 -14.15 -12.06
C LYS A 61 16.22 -15.65 -12.19
N ILE A 62 15.70 -16.40 -11.23
CA ILE A 62 15.79 -17.86 -11.16
C ILE A 62 14.38 -18.41 -11.30
N TYR A 63 14.22 -19.44 -12.13
CA TYR A 63 12.93 -20.06 -12.42
C TYR A 63 12.98 -21.54 -12.04
N GLY A 64 12.05 -21.98 -11.19
CA GLY A 64 11.77 -23.38 -10.91
C GLY A 64 10.40 -23.77 -11.45
N ILE A 65 10.28 -24.95 -12.05
CA ILE A 65 9.01 -25.51 -12.52
C ILE A 65 8.85 -26.90 -11.94
N LEU A 66 7.78 -27.12 -11.17
CA LEU A 66 7.37 -28.40 -10.63
C LEU A 66 6.15 -28.92 -11.41
N PRO A 67 6.31 -29.93 -12.28
CA PRO A 67 5.18 -30.58 -12.93
C PRO A 67 4.45 -31.47 -11.90
N LEU A 68 3.16 -31.25 -11.71
CA LEU A 68 2.34 -32.01 -10.76
C LEU A 68 1.28 -32.85 -11.49
N ASN A 69 0.70 -32.33 -12.58
CA ASN A 69 -0.30 -33.02 -13.42
C ASN A 69 -1.44 -33.69 -12.62
N VAL A 70 -1.92 -33.06 -11.55
CA VAL A 70 -3.03 -33.56 -10.72
C VAL A 70 -4.32 -32.85 -11.12
N GLY A 71 -5.25 -33.58 -11.74
CA GLY A 71 -6.55 -33.03 -12.17
C GLY A 71 -6.40 -31.92 -13.22
N SER A 72 -6.95 -30.74 -12.93
CA SER A 72 -6.80 -29.56 -13.79
C SER A 72 -5.47 -28.83 -13.59
N LEU A 73 -4.66 -29.19 -12.60
CA LEU A 73 -3.39 -28.55 -12.28
C LEU A 73 -2.25 -29.22 -13.05
N ILE A 74 -1.60 -28.47 -13.95
CA ILE A 74 -0.50 -28.96 -14.79
C ILE A 74 0.84 -28.81 -14.04
N SER A 75 1.16 -27.59 -13.63
CA SER A 75 2.47 -27.29 -13.04
C SER A 75 2.40 -26.12 -12.08
N LEU A 76 3.25 -26.15 -11.06
CA LEU A 76 3.58 -25.00 -10.23
C LEU A 76 4.90 -24.42 -10.72
N ARG A 77 4.97 -23.10 -10.88
CA ARG A 77 6.19 -22.37 -11.21
C ARG A 77 6.54 -21.44 -10.07
N HIS A 78 7.80 -21.42 -9.67
CA HIS A 78 8.36 -20.48 -8.73
C HIS A 78 9.37 -19.60 -9.45
N LYS A 79 9.17 -18.29 -9.41
CA LYS A 79 10.10 -17.29 -9.93
C LYS A 79 10.72 -16.57 -8.74
N VAL A 80 12.02 -16.72 -8.57
CA VAL A 80 12.81 -16.01 -7.55
C VAL A 80 13.54 -14.86 -8.23
N SER A 81 13.41 -13.66 -7.70
CA SER A 81 14.12 -12.47 -8.19
C SER A 81 14.92 -11.85 -7.04
N PRO A 82 16.16 -12.33 -6.78
CA PRO A 82 17.06 -11.70 -5.83
C PRO A 82 17.57 -10.38 -6.37
N GLN A 83 17.72 -9.41 -5.47
CA GLN A 83 18.31 -8.12 -5.74
C GLN A 83 19.21 -7.70 -4.56
N ILE A 84 20.39 -7.17 -4.88
CA ILE A 84 21.32 -6.61 -3.91
C ILE A 84 21.68 -5.21 -4.40
N ILE A 85 21.43 -4.20 -3.57
CA ILE A 85 21.81 -2.81 -3.84
C ILE A 85 22.90 -2.42 -2.83
N ILE A 86 24.10 -2.19 -3.31
CA ILE A 86 25.24 -1.72 -2.51
C ILE A 86 25.37 -0.22 -2.74
N ASN A 87 25.34 0.57 -1.69
CA ASN A 87 25.59 2.01 -1.72
C ASN A 87 26.80 2.33 -0.85
N TYR A 88 27.73 3.10 -1.41
CA TYR A 88 28.94 3.54 -0.75
C TYR A 88 29.11 5.05 -0.87
N ILE A 89 29.32 5.68 0.27
CA ILE A 89 29.61 7.09 0.42
C ILE A 89 30.90 7.17 1.27
N PRO A 90 31.99 7.75 0.74
CA PRO A 90 33.26 7.84 1.47
C PRO A 90 33.19 8.84 2.63
N ASN A 91 34.11 8.71 3.59
CA ASN A 91 34.27 9.69 4.66
C ASN A 91 34.89 11.01 4.13
N LEU A 92 34.05 12.01 3.88
CA LEU A 92 34.55 13.31 3.43
C LEU A 92 35.12 14.16 4.55
N LYS A 93 34.62 14.05 5.78
CA LYS A 93 35.22 14.78 6.94
C LYS A 93 36.69 14.40 7.13
N ASN A 94 37.01 13.11 7.03
CA ASN A 94 38.40 12.64 7.14
C ASN A 94 39.24 13.06 5.92
N THR A 95 38.68 12.92 4.71
CA THR A 95 39.37 13.27 3.46
C THR A 95 39.71 14.76 3.38
N TYR A 96 38.79 15.63 3.81
CA TYR A 96 38.92 17.09 3.83
C TYR A 96 39.13 17.63 5.25
N ASN A 97 39.81 16.89 6.12
CA ASN A 97 40.08 17.34 7.49
C ASN A 97 40.88 18.64 7.54
N SER A 98 41.65 18.99 6.50
CA SER A 98 42.32 20.29 6.38
C SER A 98 41.38 21.47 6.09
N GLN A 99 40.15 21.20 5.65
CA GLN A 99 39.08 22.19 5.45
C GLN A 99 38.18 22.30 6.70
N LEU A 100 38.53 21.60 7.78
CA LEU A 100 37.83 21.65 9.06
C LEU A 100 38.69 22.38 10.09
N GLN A 101 38.20 23.52 10.57
CA GLN A 101 38.79 24.22 11.71
C GLN A 101 38.22 23.63 13.01
N LYS A 102 39.09 23.30 13.96
CA LYS A 102 38.73 22.60 15.21
C LYS A 102 38.82 23.55 16.39
N PHE A 103 37.80 23.54 17.22
CA PHE A 103 37.61 24.38 18.38
C PHE A 103 37.30 23.51 19.59
N GLU A 104 37.76 23.92 20.77
CA GLU A 104 37.52 23.18 22.01
C GLU A 104 36.40 23.85 22.80
N GLU A 105 35.37 23.09 23.15
CA GLU A 105 34.24 23.53 23.98
C GLU A 105 34.02 22.55 25.12
N ASN A 106 34.26 22.99 26.37
CA ASN A 106 34.00 22.17 27.57
C ASN A 106 34.56 20.73 27.48
N GLY A 107 35.75 20.56 26.87
CA GLY A 107 36.41 19.26 26.67
C GLY A 107 35.93 18.46 25.45
N SER A 108 35.03 19.00 24.63
CA SER A 108 34.60 18.43 23.34
C SER A 108 35.20 19.22 22.18
N ILE A 109 35.61 18.53 21.12
CA ILE A 109 36.14 19.18 19.91
C ILE A 109 34.99 19.40 18.92
N ILE A 110 34.73 20.65 18.58
CA ILE A 110 33.79 21.05 17.54
C ILE A 110 34.56 21.41 16.27
N SER A 111 34.12 20.89 15.13
CA SER A 111 34.71 21.21 13.82
C SER A 111 33.78 22.12 13.00
N LYS A 112 34.32 23.19 12.44
CA LYS A 112 33.66 24.09 11.48
C LYS A 112 34.24 23.91 10.09
N ASP A 113 33.38 23.81 9.08
CA ASP A 113 33.80 23.69 7.68
C ASP A 113 34.08 25.09 7.10
N ILE A 114 35.29 25.31 6.60
CA ILE A 114 35.69 26.59 5.99
C ILE A 114 34.87 26.92 4.74
N LEU A 115 34.21 25.92 4.12
CA LEU A 115 33.32 26.11 2.97
C LEU A 115 31.84 26.07 3.35
N GLU A 116 31.52 26.03 4.65
CA GLU A 116 30.14 26.09 5.12
C GLU A 116 29.44 27.36 4.63
N GLY A 117 28.20 27.24 4.16
CA GLY A 117 27.42 28.36 3.61
C GLY A 117 27.83 28.81 2.19
N THR A 118 28.74 28.09 1.54
CA THR A 118 29.01 28.23 0.10
C THR A 118 28.17 27.24 -0.72
N TYR A 119 28.34 27.21 -2.05
CA TYR A 119 27.73 26.20 -2.92
C TYR A 119 28.39 24.81 -2.82
N ALA A 120 29.48 24.67 -2.06
CA ALA A 120 30.18 23.40 -1.90
C ALA A 120 29.30 22.36 -1.20
N ASN A 121 29.42 21.10 -1.62
CA ASN A 121 28.77 20.00 -0.93
C ASN A 121 29.27 19.87 0.52
N SER A 122 28.36 19.67 1.47
CA SER A 122 28.70 19.47 2.88
C SER A 122 29.55 18.22 3.10
N LEU A 123 30.41 18.26 4.11
CA LEU A 123 31.22 17.11 4.53
C LEU A 123 30.38 16.15 5.36
N TYR A 124 30.26 14.90 4.89
CA TYR A 124 29.57 13.82 5.57
C TYR A 124 30.56 12.72 6.01
N GLU A 125 30.10 11.90 6.94
CA GLU A 125 30.81 10.69 7.37
C GLU A 125 30.63 9.57 6.35
N GLU A 126 31.45 8.53 6.48
CA GLU A 126 31.32 7.34 5.64
C GLU A 126 29.92 6.74 5.80
N SER A 127 29.34 6.22 4.73
CA SER A 127 28.13 5.40 4.82
C SER A 127 28.25 4.23 3.86
N GLN A 128 28.07 3.02 4.41
CA GLN A 128 28.06 1.78 3.63
C GLN A 128 26.75 1.06 3.91
N LYS A 129 25.86 1.03 2.90
CA LYS A 129 24.55 0.38 3.04
C LYS A 129 24.35 -0.67 1.96
N ILE A 130 23.89 -1.85 2.36
CA ILE A 130 23.58 -2.95 1.44
C ILE A 130 22.13 -3.36 1.65
N ARG A 131 21.28 -3.16 0.66
CA ARG A 131 19.91 -3.66 0.67
C ARG A 131 19.85 -5.03 0.01
N PHE A 132 19.32 -6.01 0.74
CA PHE A 132 18.94 -7.30 0.19
C PHE A 132 17.44 -7.32 -0.04
N SER A 133 17.02 -7.78 -1.21
CA SER A 133 15.61 -7.95 -1.56
C SER A 133 15.42 -9.27 -2.28
N LEU A 134 14.37 -10.00 -1.92
CA LEU A 134 14.04 -11.28 -2.50
C LEU A 134 12.56 -11.31 -2.83
N SER A 135 12.22 -11.27 -4.12
CA SER A 135 10.84 -11.41 -4.57
C SER A 135 10.60 -12.83 -5.07
N ASN A 136 9.63 -13.52 -4.48
CA ASN A 136 9.20 -14.86 -4.85
C ASN A 136 7.79 -14.78 -5.42
N ALA A 137 7.63 -15.13 -6.69
CA ALA A 137 6.31 -15.24 -7.32
C ALA A 137 5.99 -16.70 -7.62
N PHE A 138 4.91 -17.21 -7.05
CA PHE A 138 4.39 -18.54 -7.29
C PHE A 138 3.21 -18.48 -8.26
N GLN A 139 3.39 -19.13 -9.40
CA GLN A 139 2.41 -19.21 -10.48
C GLN A 139 1.90 -20.64 -10.59
N ILE A 140 0.61 -20.78 -10.86
CA ILE A 140 -0.01 -22.06 -11.17
C ILE A 140 -0.43 -22.08 -12.63
N LYS A 141 -0.23 -23.23 -13.27
CA LYS A 141 -0.71 -23.50 -14.62
C LYS A 141 -1.83 -24.53 -14.54
N THR A 142 -3.03 -24.16 -14.96
CA THR A 142 -4.21 -25.04 -14.98
C THR A 142 -4.73 -25.25 -16.40
N LYS A 143 -5.48 -26.33 -16.59
CA LYS A 143 -6.19 -26.67 -17.82
C LYS A 143 -7.70 -26.64 -17.54
N ASN A 144 -8.45 -25.90 -18.35
CA ASN A 144 -9.90 -25.90 -18.32
C ASN A 144 -10.45 -27.14 -19.05
N ASN A 145 -11.73 -27.46 -18.81
CA ASN A 145 -12.41 -28.57 -19.48
C ASN A 145 -12.41 -28.45 -21.02
N ASN A 146 -12.36 -27.21 -21.54
CA ASN A 146 -12.29 -26.92 -22.98
C ASN A 146 -10.89 -27.12 -23.59
N GLY A 147 -9.88 -27.45 -22.78
CA GLY A 147 -8.50 -27.62 -23.21
C GLY A 147 -7.61 -26.39 -23.02
N ASP A 148 -8.20 -25.23 -22.75
CA ASP A 148 -7.47 -23.96 -22.56
C ASP A 148 -6.53 -24.00 -21.36
N ILE A 149 -5.36 -23.43 -21.54
CA ILE A 149 -4.32 -23.36 -20.51
C ILE A 149 -4.35 -21.96 -19.87
N ASN A 150 -4.65 -21.92 -18.59
CA ASN A 150 -4.59 -20.71 -17.79
C ASN A 150 -3.33 -20.69 -16.93
N LYS A 151 -2.71 -19.51 -16.82
CA LYS A 151 -1.58 -19.24 -15.93
C LYS A 151 -1.95 -18.06 -15.04
N ARG A 152 -1.75 -18.21 -13.74
CA ARG A 152 -2.03 -17.12 -12.78
C ARG A 152 -1.04 -17.17 -11.62
N ASP A 153 -0.74 -16.00 -11.09
CA ASP A 153 -0.03 -15.86 -9.81
C ASP A 153 -1.04 -16.12 -8.69
N PHE A 154 -0.65 -16.87 -7.67
CA PHE A 154 -1.50 -17.11 -6.50
C PHE A 154 -0.86 -16.62 -5.20
N LEU A 155 0.47 -16.53 -5.16
CA LEU A 155 1.22 -16.09 -3.99
C LEU A 155 2.48 -15.35 -4.43
N ASN A 156 2.63 -14.12 -3.94
CA ASN A 156 3.88 -13.36 -4.03
C ASN A 156 4.43 -13.18 -2.61
N ILE A 157 5.70 -13.45 -2.40
CA ILE A 157 6.40 -13.19 -1.14
C ILE A 157 7.58 -12.29 -1.42
N ASP A 158 7.49 -11.06 -0.95
CA ASP A 158 8.58 -10.09 -1.02
C ASP A 158 9.25 -10.02 0.34
N MET A 159 10.57 -10.13 0.38
CA MET A 159 11.37 -10.00 1.60
C MET A 159 12.45 -8.96 1.41
N THR A 160 12.68 -8.11 2.41
CA THR A 160 13.74 -7.10 2.37
C THR A 160 14.44 -6.99 3.72
N THR A 161 15.75 -6.77 3.69
CA THR A 161 16.56 -6.43 4.87
C THR A 161 17.70 -5.53 4.40
N ASP A 162 18.06 -4.56 5.24
CA ASP A 162 19.14 -3.62 4.99
C ASP A 162 20.31 -3.93 5.93
N TYR A 163 21.52 -3.82 5.42
CA TYR A 163 22.75 -3.84 6.20
C TYR A 163 23.35 -2.45 6.21
N ASP A 164 23.66 -1.91 7.38
CA ASP A 164 24.35 -0.63 7.58
C ASP A 164 25.60 -0.88 8.41
N ASN A 165 26.78 -0.57 7.86
CA ASN A 165 28.04 -0.83 8.56
C ASN A 165 28.24 0.05 9.80
N ASN A 166 27.57 1.20 9.87
CA ASN A 166 27.74 2.16 10.95
C ASN A 166 26.72 2.00 12.09
N ALA A 167 25.68 1.20 11.88
CA ALA A 167 24.69 0.91 12.91
C ALA A 167 25.25 -0.09 13.93
N GLU A 168 24.81 0.02 15.19
CA GLU A 168 25.13 -0.96 16.24
C GLU A 168 24.66 -2.37 15.82
N ASN A 169 23.39 -2.46 15.44
CA ASN A 169 22.81 -3.62 14.79
C ASN A 169 22.95 -3.48 13.29
N LYS A 170 23.94 -4.19 12.73
CA LYS A 170 24.28 -4.04 11.31
C LYS A 170 23.14 -4.39 10.38
N PHE A 171 22.31 -5.38 10.69
CA PHE A 171 21.13 -5.71 9.88
C PHE A 171 19.85 -5.08 10.46
N SER A 172 18.99 -4.60 9.58
CA SER A 172 17.62 -4.22 9.94
C SER A 172 16.76 -5.47 10.17
N LEU A 173 15.55 -5.26 10.69
CA LEU A 173 14.49 -6.27 10.66
C LEU A 173 14.31 -6.82 9.24
N ILE A 174 14.00 -8.11 9.15
CA ILE A 174 13.57 -8.76 7.92
C ILE A 174 12.09 -8.42 7.74
N ASP A 175 11.82 -7.52 6.81
CA ASP A 175 10.47 -7.20 6.39
C ASP A 175 10.01 -8.23 5.36
N SER A 176 8.82 -8.78 5.53
CA SER A 176 8.23 -9.74 4.60
C SER A 176 6.77 -9.45 4.33
N ARG A 177 6.39 -9.43 3.06
CA ARG A 177 5.01 -9.25 2.60
C ARG A 177 4.57 -10.45 1.78
N TRP A 178 3.58 -11.16 2.28
CA TRP A 178 2.97 -12.32 1.64
C TRP A 178 1.65 -11.88 1.06
N SER A 179 1.55 -11.82 -0.27
CA SER A 179 0.39 -11.35 -1.01
C SER A 179 -0.26 -12.52 -1.75
N PHE A 180 -1.45 -12.91 -1.30
CA PHE A 180 -2.28 -13.91 -1.96
C PHE A 180 -3.12 -13.25 -3.04
N LYS A 181 -3.13 -13.82 -4.23
CA LYS A 181 -3.78 -13.24 -5.41
C LYS A 181 -5.08 -13.96 -5.76
N LYS A 182 -6.06 -13.19 -6.22
CA LYS A 182 -7.30 -13.65 -6.83
C LYS A 182 -7.05 -14.11 -8.28
N ASP A 183 -8.01 -14.82 -8.86
CA ASP A 183 -7.97 -15.29 -10.25
C ASP A 183 -7.82 -14.14 -11.26
N ASN A 184 -8.35 -12.96 -10.94
CA ASN A 184 -8.25 -11.76 -11.77
C ASN A 184 -6.94 -10.96 -11.56
N GLY A 185 -6.00 -11.47 -10.74
CA GLY A 185 -4.72 -10.82 -10.42
C GLY A 185 -4.80 -9.79 -9.28
N GLY A 186 -5.99 -9.45 -8.80
CA GLY A 186 -6.16 -8.57 -7.64
C GLY A 186 -5.64 -9.21 -6.34
N GLU A 187 -5.25 -8.39 -5.36
CA GLU A 187 -4.88 -8.89 -4.04
C GLU A 187 -6.13 -9.40 -3.28
N LEU A 188 -6.08 -10.62 -2.76
CA LEU A 188 -7.12 -11.22 -1.93
C LEU A 188 -6.89 -10.85 -0.47
N PHE A 189 -5.71 -11.20 0.00
CA PHE A 189 -5.27 -11.09 1.38
C PHE A 189 -3.76 -10.87 1.35
N PHE A 190 -3.26 -10.05 2.27
CA PHE A 190 -1.83 -10.00 2.51
C PHE A 190 -1.52 -10.08 4.00
N ILE A 191 -0.35 -10.66 4.28
CA ILE A 191 0.30 -10.66 5.58
C ILE A 191 1.57 -9.84 5.45
N HIS A 192 1.80 -8.94 6.38
CA HIS A 192 3.03 -8.21 6.54
C HIS A 192 3.65 -8.61 7.88
N MET A 193 4.91 -9.03 7.87
CA MET A 193 5.62 -9.49 9.06
C MET A 193 6.99 -8.87 9.10
N GLN A 194 7.43 -8.46 10.29
CA GLN A 194 8.81 -8.04 10.54
C GLN A 194 9.44 -8.95 11.57
N HIS A 195 10.64 -9.44 11.25
CA HIS A 195 11.38 -10.33 12.14
C HIS A 195 12.73 -9.75 12.52
N ASN A 196 13.08 -9.82 13.80
CA ASN A 196 14.39 -9.46 14.32
C ASN A 196 15.33 -10.67 14.29
N ILE A 197 16.54 -10.46 13.77
CA ILE A 197 17.59 -11.48 13.76
C ILE A 197 18.48 -11.44 15.00
N TYR A 198 18.29 -10.45 15.86
CA TYR A 198 19.04 -10.26 17.09
C TYR A 198 18.19 -10.61 18.30
N ASP A 199 18.84 -11.20 19.30
CA ASP A 199 18.32 -11.40 20.65
C ASP A 199 18.97 -10.38 21.57
N GLU A 200 18.18 -9.71 22.40
CA GLU A 200 18.67 -8.79 23.41
C GLU A 200 19.06 -9.58 24.65
N ILE A 201 20.31 -9.42 25.09
CA ILE A 201 20.83 -10.01 26.31
C ILE A 201 21.15 -8.88 27.27
N ASN A 202 20.37 -8.85 28.36
CA ASN A 202 20.67 -7.99 29.50
C ASN A 202 21.82 -8.62 30.29
N ASN A 203 22.97 -7.96 30.28
CA ASN A 203 24.10 -8.35 31.10
C ASN A 203 23.84 -7.96 32.56
N GLU A 204 24.50 -8.66 33.49
CA GLU A 204 24.38 -8.41 34.92
C GLU A 204 24.77 -6.97 35.32
N ASP A 205 25.61 -6.31 34.52
CA ASP A 205 26.03 -4.91 34.68
C ASP A 205 24.99 -3.88 34.19
N GLY A 206 23.82 -4.33 33.72
CA GLY A 206 22.77 -3.47 33.14
C GLY A 206 23.04 -3.02 31.70
N THR A 207 24.10 -3.51 31.06
CA THR A 207 24.38 -3.27 29.63
C THR A 207 23.57 -4.24 28.76
N ILE A 208 23.03 -3.73 27.65
CA ILE A 208 22.32 -4.55 26.65
C ILE A 208 23.33 -4.96 25.58
N SER A 209 23.40 -6.25 25.30
CA SER A 209 24.18 -6.79 24.20
C SER A 209 23.31 -7.55 23.22
N TYR A 210 23.64 -7.49 21.94
CA TYR A 210 22.88 -8.13 20.89
C TYR A 210 23.60 -9.38 20.40
N THR A 211 22.89 -10.50 20.32
CA THR A 211 23.43 -11.72 19.72
C THR A 211 22.65 -12.13 18.50
N ASN A 212 23.36 -12.50 17.43
CA ASN A 212 22.71 -12.93 16.19
C ASN A 212 22.06 -14.33 16.39
N LEU A 213 20.74 -14.40 16.31
CA LEU A 213 19.94 -15.61 16.47
C LEU A 213 20.30 -16.68 15.44
N LEU A 214 20.56 -16.28 14.19
CA LEU A 214 20.90 -17.19 13.10
C LEU A 214 22.22 -17.92 13.37
N SER A 215 23.19 -17.24 13.99
CA SER A 215 24.47 -17.86 14.38
C SER A 215 24.32 -18.97 15.43
N LYS A 216 23.25 -18.90 16.24
CA LYS A 216 22.89 -19.90 17.25
C LYS A 216 21.92 -20.96 16.70
N GLY A 217 21.61 -20.94 15.39
CA GLY A 217 20.63 -21.84 14.77
C GLY A 217 19.19 -21.57 15.17
N LYS A 218 18.90 -20.43 15.80
CA LYS A 218 17.54 -20.00 16.14
C LYS A 218 16.91 -19.23 14.97
N SER A 219 15.59 -19.33 14.84
CA SER A 219 14.84 -18.52 13.87
C SER A 219 14.78 -17.06 14.31
N PRO A 220 14.68 -16.10 13.37
CA PRO A 220 14.37 -14.71 13.69
C PRO A 220 13.09 -14.59 14.53
N LYS A 221 13.09 -13.68 15.51
CA LYS A 221 11.94 -13.40 16.39
C LYS A 221 10.94 -12.52 15.65
N LEU A 222 9.65 -12.84 15.70
CA LEU A 222 8.59 -11.99 15.15
C LEU A 222 8.44 -10.75 16.05
N GLU A 223 8.53 -9.56 15.47
CA GLU A 223 8.35 -8.26 16.17
C GLU A 223 7.12 -7.49 15.67
N PHE A 224 6.60 -7.85 14.49
CA PHE A 224 5.41 -7.21 13.94
C PHE A 224 4.67 -8.19 13.04
N LEU A 225 3.34 -8.23 13.14
CA LEU A 225 2.48 -9.01 12.25
C LEU A 225 1.19 -8.24 11.97
N LYS A 226 0.91 -7.99 10.70
CA LYS A 226 -0.30 -7.34 10.23
C LYS A 226 -0.95 -8.16 9.12
N ALA A 227 -2.26 -8.32 9.21
CA ALA A 227 -3.06 -9.07 8.26
C ALA A 227 -4.15 -8.17 7.69
N GLN A 228 -4.34 -8.19 6.36
CA GLN A 228 -5.39 -7.42 5.71
C GLN A 228 -6.02 -8.20 4.56
N MET A 229 -7.35 -8.30 4.57
CA MET A 229 -8.15 -8.92 3.51
C MET A 229 -9.18 -7.93 2.99
N SER A 230 -9.38 -7.92 1.67
CA SER A 230 -10.52 -7.25 1.06
C SER A 230 -11.08 -8.14 -0.03
N THR A 231 -12.34 -8.55 0.13
CA THR A 231 -13.02 -9.42 -0.82
C THR A 231 -14.40 -8.87 -1.16
N ARG A 232 -14.75 -8.98 -2.44
CA ARG A 232 -16.08 -8.65 -2.96
C ARG A 232 -16.72 -9.94 -3.46
N PHE A 233 -17.88 -10.26 -2.92
CA PHE A 233 -18.75 -11.33 -3.41
C PHE A 233 -19.87 -10.70 -4.23
N SER A 234 -20.12 -11.22 -5.42
CA SER A 234 -21.28 -10.84 -6.24
C SER A 234 -22.14 -12.08 -6.44
N LEU A 235 -23.30 -12.09 -5.79
CA LEU A 235 -24.26 -13.18 -5.81
C LEU A 235 -25.47 -12.74 -6.63
N ARG A 236 -25.99 -13.62 -7.49
CA ARG A 236 -27.15 -13.32 -8.33
C ARG A 236 -28.07 -14.52 -8.39
N GLY A 237 -29.37 -14.28 -8.27
CA GLY A 237 -30.41 -15.26 -8.53
C GLY A 237 -31.04 -14.99 -9.88
N ILE A 238 -31.07 -15.99 -10.75
CA ILE A 238 -31.69 -15.91 -12.07
C ILE A 238 -32.96 -16.76 -12.05
N SER A 239 -34.07 -16.18 -12.48
CA SER A 239 -35.31 -16.91 -12.76
C SER A 239 -35.16 -17.55 -14.13
N LYS A 240 -34.96 -18.86 -14.18
CA LYS A 240 -34.89 -19.60 -15.44
C LYS A 240 -36.30 -19.74 -16.02
N ASN A 241 -36.73 -18.77 -16.83
CA ASN A 241 -37.81 -19.03 -17.79
C ASN A 241 -37.25 -19.95 -18.87
N ILE A 242 -37.86 -21.12 -19.05
CA ILE A 242 -37.44 -22.17 -20.00
C ILE A 242 -37.72 -21.77 -21.47
N TYR A 243 -38.22 -20.56 -21.73
CA TYR A 243 -38.49 -20.05 -23.07
C TYR A 243 -37.85 -18.67 -23.21
N ASP A 244 -36.58 -18.67 -23.60
CA ASP A 244 -36.01 -17.84 -24.67
C ASP A 244 -34.49 -18.01 -24.61
N ASP A 245 -33.91 -18.54 -25.69
CA ASP A 245 -32.47 -18.68 -25.87
C ASP A 245 -31.81 -17.29 -25.83
N ILE A 246 -31.12 -16.97 -24.74
CA ILE A 246 -30.27 -15.78 -24.65
C ILE A 246 -28.82 -16.19 -24.88
N SER A 247 -28.27 -15.73 -26.01
CA SER A 247 -26.83 -15.70 -26.28
C SER A 247 -26.11 -14.91 -25.18
N LEU A 248 -25.27 -15.60 -24.40
CA LEU A 248 -24.36 -15.02 -23.42
C LEU A 248 -23.28 -14.18 -24.13
N SER A 249 -23.57 -12.92 -24.46
CA SER A 249 -22.53 -11.94 -24.75
C SER A 249 -22.01 -11.36 -23.44
N SER A 250 -20.79 -11.78 -23.07
CA SER A 250 -20.04 -11.24 -21.94
C SER A 250 -19.55 -9.82 -22.26
N GLU A 251 -20.39 -8.81 -22.09
CA GLU A 251 -19.91 -7.44 -21.99
C GLU A 251 -19.29 -7.23 -20.59
N GLN A 252 -17.99 -6.95 -20.56
CA GLN A 252 -17.30 -6.47 -19.37
C GLN A 252 -17.88 -5.11 -18.98
N LYS A 253 -18.84 -5.11 -18.05
CA LYS A 253 -19.29 -3.88 -17.39
C LYS A 253 -18.24 -3.46 -16.37
N ASP A 254 -17.65 -2.29 -16.64
CA ASP A 254 -16.75 -1.58 -15.74
C ASP A 254 -17.47 -1.24 -14.42
N THR A 255 -17.01 -1.84 -13.31
CA THR A 255 -17.61 -1.71 -11.98
C THR A 255 -16.99 -0.60 -11.12
N THR A 256 -16.19 0.29 -11.72
CA THR A 256 -15.38 1.28 -10.98
C THR A 256 -16.10 2.59 -10.63
N ASN A 257 -17.27 2.88 -11.22
CA ASN A 257 -18.04 4.10 -10.91
C ASN A 257 -19.17 3.84 -9.91
N PHE A 258 -18.84 3.73 -8.63
CA PHE A 258 -19.80 3.83 -7.53
C PHE A 258 -19.34 4.90 -6.54
N ASN A 259 -19.59 6.16 -6.88
CA ASN A 259 -19.47 7.28 -5.95
C ASN A 259 -20.66 8.24 -6.07
N SER A 260 -21.12 8.69 -4.91
CA SER A 260 -22.24 9.59 -4.60
C SER A 260 -23.61 8.94 -4.35
N ILE A 261 -23.93 8.77 -3.06
CA ILE A 261 -25.25 8.40 -2.51
C ILE A 261 -26.24 9.59 -2.56
N LEU A 262 -25.89 10.70 -3.23
CA LEU A 262 -26.51 12.01 -3.02
C LEU A 262 -27.39 12.51 -4.19
N SER A 263 -27.54 11.74 -5.27
CA SER A 263 -28.38 12.13 -6.41
C SER A 263 -29.44 11.06 -6.71
N MET A 264 -30.70 11.38 -6.40
CA MET A 264 -31.84 10.52 -6.65
C MET A 264 -32.10 10.34 -8.17
N ASP A 265 -31.79 11.36 -8.97
CA ASP A 265 -32.16 11.43 -10.39
C ASP A 265 -31.23 10.63 -11.34
N GLN A 266 -30.06 10.16 -10.89
CA GLN A 266 -29.05 9.58 -11.82
C GLN A 266 -28.98 8.05 -11.86
N PHE A 267 -29.68 7.30 -11.01
CA PHE A 267 -29.55 5.84 -11.00
C PHE A 267 -30.89 5.13 -10.84
N LYS A 268 -31.58 4.92 -11.98
CA LYS A 268 -32.48 3.79 -12.14
C LYS A 268 -31.65 2.52 -11.89
N PRO A 269 -31.98 1.69 -10.88
CA PRO A 269 -31.27 0.45 -10.65
C PRO A 269 -31.40 -0.44 -11.90
N LYS A 270 -30.26 -0.74 -12.53
CA LYS A 270 -30.19 -1.55 -13.76
C LYS A 270 -29.94 -3.00 -13.38
N ILE A 271 -31.01 -3.79 -13.32
CA ILE A 271 -30.96 -5.26 -13.24
C ILE A 271 -31.45 -5.80 -14.59
N ASN A 272 -30.82 -6.87 -15.09
CA ASN A 272 -31.29 -7.54 -16.30
C ASN A 272 -32.64 -8.22 -16.03
N ASN A 273 -33.54 -8.28 -17.02
CA ASN A 273 -34.91 -8.79 -16.83
C ASN A 273 -34.99 -10.22 -16.21
N ASP A 274 -33.94 -11.02 -16.32
CA ASP A 274 -33.92 -12.41 -15.85
C ASP A 274 -33.39 -12.57 -14.41
N GLU A 275 -32.75 -11.54 -13.85
CA GLU A 275 -32.20 -11.54 -12.49
C GLU A 275 -33.33 -11.21 -11.48
N VAL A 276 -33.66 -12.14 -10.56
CA VAL A 276 -34.67 -11.94 -9.50
C VAL A 276 -34.07 -11.14 -8.34
N TRP A 277 -32.80 -11.36 -8.04
CA TRP A 277 -32.08 -10.63 -7.01
C TRP A 277 -30.58 -10.61 -7.30
N ARG A 278 -29.91 -9.60 -6.76
CA ARG A 278 -28.46 -9.44 -6.77
C ARG A 278 -27.98 -8.93 -5.43
N SER A 279 -26.92 -9.51 -4.90
CA SER A 279 -26.26 -9.09 -3.66
C SER A 279 -24.77 -8.92 -3.92
N ASP A 280 -24.29 -7.70 -3.78
CA ASP A 280 -22.86 -7.37 -3.80
C ASP A 280 -22.41 -7.10 -2.36
N ILE A 281 -21.50 -7.93 -1.87
CA ILE A 281 -21.01 -7.91 -0.49
C ILE A 281 -19.52 -7.63 -0.50
N ASN A 282 -19.11 -6.51 0.07
CA ASN A 282 -17.70 -6.17 0.28
C ASN A 282 -17.36 -6.41 1.74
N LEU A 283 -16.42 -7.32 1.97
CA LEU A 283 -15.88 -7.62 3.29
C LEU A 283 -14.44 -7.13 3.32
N SER A 284 -14.12 -6.31 4.30
CA SER A 284 -12.76 -5.81 4.49
C SER A 284 -12.37 -5.87 5.95
N ILE A 285 -11.22 -6.48 6.22
CA ILE A 285 -10.68 -6.70 7.55
C ILE A 285 -9.20 -6.35 7.55
N GLN A 286 -8.77 -5.67 8.59
CA GLN A 286 -7.38 -5.36 8.87
C GLN A 286 -7.16 -5.51 10.37
N GLY A 287 -6.16 -6.30 10.74
CA GLY A 287 -5.73 -6.46 12.11
C GLY A 287 -4.21 -6.43 12.22
N GLU A 288 -3.76 -6.04 13.38
CA GLU A 288 -2.38 -6.09 13.84
C GLU A 288 -2.32 -7.05 15.02
N TYR A 289 -1.30 -7.89 15.08
CA TYR A 289 -1.11 -8.84 16.16
C TYR A 289 -0.17 -8.24 17.19
N ASP A 290 -0.71 -8.03 18.39
CA ASP A 290 0.07 -7.68 19.57
C ASP A 290 0.80 -8.93 20.07
N ILE A 291 2.13 -8.87 20.02
CA ILE A 291 3.00 -9.99 20.39
C ILE A 291 3.14 -10.13 21.90
N GLU A 292 3.02 -9.04 22.66
CA GLU A 292 3.11 -9.07 24.13
C GLU A 292 1.82 -9.61 24.74
N GLU A 293 0.67 -9.17 24.22
CA GLU A 293 -0.64 -9.63 24.68
C GLU A 293 -1.11 -10.94 24.01
N GLU A 294 -0.41 -11.41 22.98
CA GLU A 294 -0.75 -12.54 22.13
C GLU A 294 -2.15 -12.44 21.50
N LYS A 295 -2.61 -11.23 21.17
CA LYS A 295 -3.97 -10.96 20.66
C LYS A 295 -3.96 -10.16 19.37
N TRP A 296 -5.02 -10.33 18.59
CA TRP A 296 -5.28 -9.48 17.43
C TRP A 296 -6.03 -8.22 17.86
N ASP A 297 -5.46 -7.06 17.53
CA ASP A 297 -6.16 -5.79 17.51
C ASP A 297 -6.67 -5.50 16.09
N PHE A 298 -7.98 -5.38 15.93
CA PHE A 298 -8.60 -5.14 14.64
C PHE A 298 -8.90 -3.66 14.49
N ASN A 299 -8.07 -2.96 13.71
CA ASN A 299 -8.30 -1.54 13.42
C ASN A 299 -9.56 -1.32 12.56
N TYR A 300 -9.90 -2.31 11.73
CA TYR A 300 -11.00 -2.20 10.79
C TYR A 300 -11.57 -3.58 10.47
N PHE A 301 -12.87 -3.77 10.67
CA PHE A 301 -13.59 -4.92 10.15
C PHE A 301 -14.98 -4.47 9.73
N ASN A 302 -15.16 -4.22 8.43
CA ASN A 302 -16.42 -3.72 7.90
C ASN A 302 -17.01 -4.63 6.83
N LEU A 303 -18.33 -4.55 6.77
CA LEU A 303 -19.18 -5.21 5.80
C LEU A 303 -20.05 -4.16 5.12
N ASP A 304 -19.82 -3.95 3.83
CA ASP A 304 -20.71 -3.15 2.99
C ASP A 304 -21.51 -4.09 2.10
N SER A 305 -22.83 -4.04 2.20
CA SER A 305 -23.72 -4.86 1.38
C SER A 305 -24.62 -3.97 0.52
N TYR A 306 -24.77 -4.35 -0.74
CA TYR A 306 -25.66 -3.75 -1.71
C TYR A 306 -26.55 -4.86 -2.27
N ASN A 307 -27.79 -4.91 -1.82
CA ASN A 307 -28.73 -5.95 -2.16
C ASN A 307 -29.85 -5.34 -2.98
N THR A 308 -30.22 -5.94 -4.10
CA THR A 308 -31.37 -5.51 -4.89
C THR A 308 -32.20 -6.71 -5.29
N ILE A 309 -33.52 -6.60 -5.11
CA ILE A 309 -34.49 -7.68 -5.28
C ILE A 309 -35.68 -7.16 -6.10
N HIS A 310 -36.10 -7.93 -7.10
CA HIS A 310 -37.39 -7.75 -7.75
C HIS A 310 -38.49 -8.35 -6.88
N LEU A 311 -39.27 -7.50 -6.22
CA LEU A 311 -40.42 -7.95 -5.43
C LEU A 311 -41.55 -8.44 -6.35
N THR A 312 -41.73 -7.77 -7.49
CA THR A 312 -42.64 -8.16 -8.58
C THR A 312 -42.10 -7.61 -9.91
N LYS A 313 -42.76 -7.88 -11.05
CA LYS A 313 -42.36 -7.39 -12.38
C LYS A 313 -42.07 -5.88 -12.44
N ASN A 314 -42.81 -5.08 -11.65
CA ASN A 314 -42.70 -3.62 -11.67
C ASN A 314 -42.14 -3.05 -10.38
N TRP A 315 -41.77 -3.86 -9.39
CA TRP A 315 -41.26 -3.39 -8.10
C TRP A 315 -39.83 -3.87 -7.89
N LEU A 316 -38.95 -2.92 -7.61
CA LEU A 316 -37.55 -3.17 -7.29
C LEU A 316 -37.23 -2.56 -5.93
N PHE A 317 -36.63 -3.38 -5.08
CA PHE A 317 -36.20 -3.00 -3.75
C PHE A 317 -34.69 -3.12 -3.64
N THR A 318 -34.02 -2.06 -3.22
CA THR A 318 -32.59 -2.04 -2.94
C THR A 318 -32.36 -1.75 -1.47
N TYR A 319 -31.61 -2.62 -0.81
CA TYR A 319 -31.13 -2.43 0.56
C TYR A 319 -29.61 -2.31 0.58
N ILE A 320 -29.14 -1.17 1.04
CA ILE A 320 -27.72 -0.87 1.23
C ILE A 320 -27.45 -0.80 2.72
N SER A 321 -26.41 -1.48 3.19
CA SER A 321 -25.96 -1.37 4.59
C SER A 321 -24.45 -1.37 4.68
N GLY A 322 -23.92 -0.54 5.58
CA GLY A 322 -22.51 -0.55 5.99
C GLY A 322 -22.45 -0.82 7.48
N ILE A 323 -21.79 -1.91 7.86
CA ILE A 323 -21.74 -2.43 9.23
C ILE A 323 -20.29 -2.46 9.69
N ASN A 324 -20.01 -1.88 10.85
CA ASN A 324 -18.79 -2.16 11.60
C ASN A 324 -18.99 -3.47 12.37
N LEU A 325 -18.27 -4.51 11.97
CA LEU A 325 -18.33 -5.83 12.56
C LEU A 325 -17.50 -5.98 13.84
N ILE A 326 -16.64 -5.00 14.17
CA ILE A 326 -15.94 -4.94 15.46
C ILE A 326 -16.97 -4.65 16.56
N ASP A 327 -17.69 -3.54 16.40
CA ASP A 327 -18.69 -3.08 17.38
C ASP A 327 -20.09 -3.71 17.14
N MET A 328 -20.23 -4.51 16.09
CA MET A 328 -21.53 -5.02 15.60
C MET A 328 -22.57 -3.91 15.36
N LYS A 329 -22.11 -2.77 14.85
CA LYS A 329 -22.93 -1.56 14.68
C LYS A 329 -23.18 -1.23 13.22
N ILE A 330 -24.43 -0.98 12.88
CA ILE A 330 -24.80 -0.48 11.55
C ILE A 330 -24.42 1.01 11.47
N ASN A 331 -23.39 1.32 10.70
CA ASN A 331 -22.91 2.69 10.48
C ASN A 331 -23.83 3.46 9.54
N SER A 332 -24.31 2.80 8.49
CA SER A 332 -25.24 3.39 7.53
C SER A 332 -26.17 2.33 6.96
N GLN A 333 -27.38 2.74 6.64
CA GLN A 333 -28.28 1.92 5.84
C GLN A 333 -29.22 2.79 5.01
N SER A 334 -29.65 2.26 3.88
CA SER A 334 -30.55 2.91 2.95
C SER A 334 -31.47 1.88 2.32
N LEU A 335 -32.77 2.16 2.35
CA LEU A 335 -33.81 1.37 1.71
C LEU A 335 -34.34 2.17 0.54
N LYS A 336 -34.24 1.64 -0.68
CA LYS A 336 -34.76 2.27 -1.89
C LYS A 336 -35.81 1.36 -2.51
N PHE A 337 -36.98 1.92 -2.77
CA PHE A 337 -38.09 1.29 -3.46
C PHE A 337 -38.30 2.00 -4.78
N TYR A 338 -38.40 1.23 -5.85
CA TYR A 338 -38.68 1.71 -7.19
C TYR A 338 -39.88 0.96 -7.76
N ARG A 339 -40.82 1.69 -8.37
CA ARG A 339 -41.96 1.08 -9.05
C ARG A 339 -42.22 1.74 -10.41
N GLU A 340 -42.37 0.92 -11.45
CA GLU A 340 -42.88 1.38 -12.75
C GLU A 340 -44.41 1.38 -12.80
N LEU A 341 -44.99 2.55 -13.06
CA LEU A 341 -46.41 2.83 -13.18
C LEU A 341 -46.76 3.27 -14.62
N HIS A 342 -46.19 2.57 -15.61
CA HIS A 342 -46.34 2.83 -17.05
C HIS A 342 -45.78 4.18 -17.52
N CYS A 343 -46.55 5.26 -17.42
CA CYS A 343 -46.14 6.63 -17.77
C CYS A 343 -45.47 7.36 -16.59
N TRP A 344 -45.62 6.80 -15.39
CA TRP A 344 -45.07 7.36 -14.16
C TRP A 344 -44.04 6.43 -13.57
N GLU A 345 -43.07 6.99 -12.87
CA GLU A 345 -42.14 6.25 -12.04
C GLU A 345 -42.23 6.74 -10.60
N PHE A 346 -42.24 5.78 -9.68
CA PHE A 346 -42.23 6.03 -8.25
C PHE A 346 -40.88 5.62 -7.68
N MET A 347 -40.28 6.51 -6.90
CA MET A 347 -39.04 6.25 -6.21
C MET A 347 -39.13 6.76 -4.77
N PHE A 348 -38.85 5.88 -3.83
CA PHE A 348 -38.82 6.20 -2.42
C PHE A 348 -37.52 5.69 -1.81
N THR A 349 -36.78 6.58 -1.16
CA THR A 349 -35.54 6.24 -0.46
C THR A 349 -35.67 6.65 1.00
N TRP A 350 -35.29 5.74 1.90
CA TRP A 350 -35.34 5.94 3.33
C TRP A 350 -33.98 5.65 3.97
N TRP A 351 -33.51 6.59 4.79
CA TRP A 351 -32.32 6.48 5.63
C TRP A 351 -32.76 6.49 7.10
N PRO A 352 -32.85 5.33 7.77
CA PRO A 352 -33.39 5.25 9.13
C PRO A 352 -32.45 5.80 10.21
N ASN A 353 -31.14 5.81 9.98
CA ASN A 353 -30.11 6.22 10.94
C ASN A 353 -29.05 7.14 10.30
N GLY A 354 -28.22 7.75 11.15
CA GLY A 354 -27.17 8.69 10.76
C GLY A 354 -27.61 10.17 10.83
N PHE A 355 -26.65 11.08 10.66
CA PHE A 355 -26.88 12.53 10.70
C PHE A 355 -27.91 13.00 9.68
N SER A 356 -27.95 12.33 8.53
CA SER A 356 -28.83 12.61 7.41
C SER A 356 -30.01 11.63 7.35
N LYS A 357 -30.50 11.18 8.52
CA LYS A 357 -31.73 10.39 8.62
C LYS A 357 -32.91 11.14 8.01
N GLY A 358 -33.80 10.41 7.35
CA GLY A 358 -34.96 10.99 6.68
C GLY A 358 -35.40 10.12 5.52
N PHE A 359 -36.37 10.62 4.76
CA PHE A 359 -36.85 9.97 3.56
C PHE A 359 -36.91 10.98 2.42
N GLN A 360 -36.99 10.44 1.21
CA GLN A 360 -37.17 11.19 -0.01
C GLN A 360 -38.06 10.38 -0.94
N LEU A 361 -39.11 11.00 -1.45
CA LEU A 361 -40.13 10.43 -2.33
C LEU A 361 -40.18 11.29 -3.59
N SER A 362 -40.09 10.65 -4.75
CA SER A 362 -40.25 11.29 -6.05
C SER A 362 -41.21 10.47 -6.89
N ILE A 363 -42.19 11.13 -7.50
CA ILE A 363 -43.07 10.58 -8.53
C ILE A 363 -42.88 11.46 -9.76
N ASN A 364 -42.35 10.89 -10.84
CA ASN A 364 -42.04 11.64 -12.06
C ASN A 364 -42.74 11.01 -13.26
N VAL A 365 -43.02 11.81 -14.28
CA VAL A 365 -43.42 11.28 -15.60
C VAL A 365 -42.18 10.78 -16.35
N LYS A 366 -42.26 9.56 -16.91
CA LYS A 366 -41.15 8.88 -17.59
C LYS A 366 -40.77 9.53 -18.93
N HIS A 367 -41.67 10.33 -19.51
CA HIS A 367 -41.49 10.93 -20.82
C HIS A 367 -40.44 12.06 -20.76
N PRO A 368 -39.42 12.07 -21.65
CA PRO A 368 -38.33 13.03 -21.61
C PRO A 368 -38.81 14.49 -21.74
N ASP A 369 -39.94 14.72 -22.42
CA ASP A 369 -40.51 16.06 -22.61
C ASP A 369 -41.44 16.53 -21.48
N LEU A 370 -41.70 15.69 -20.46
CA LEU A 370 -42.61 16.00 -19.33
C LEU A 370 -41.92 15.89 -17.97
N GLN A 371 -40.60 16.08 -17.93
CA GLN A 371 -39.79 16.00 -16.70
C GLN A 371 -40.18 17.06 -15.65
N ASP A 372 -40.90 18.11 -16.05
CA ASP A 372 -41.42 19.14 -15.16
C ASP A 372 -42.59 18.65 -14.31
N VAL A 373 -43.29 17.59 -14.74
CA VAL A 373 -44.39 16.97 -13.98
C VAL A 373 -43.81 15.99 -12.97
N LYS A 374 -43.50 16.52 -11.79
CA LYS A 374 -42.95 15.73 -10.67
C LYS A 374 -43.59 16.11 -9.34
N VAL A 375 -43.82 15.10 -8.50
CA VAL A 375 -44.21 15.27 -7.09
C VAL A 375 -43.05 14.79 -6.24
N ARG A 376 -42.54 15.69 -5.40
CA ARG A 376 -41.39 15.44 -4.52
C ARG A 376 -41.77 15.73 -3.08
N SER A 377 -41.45 14.81 -2.18
CA SER A 377 -41.63 14.97 -0.74
C SER A 377 -40.40 14.46 -0.02
N SER A 378 -39.91 15.16 0.99
CA SER A 378 -38.73 14.74 1.74
C SER A 378 -38.73 15.25 3.17
N SER A 379 -37.91 14.63 4.00
CA SER A 379 -37.63 15.11 5.36
C SER A 379 -36.79 16.39 5.32
N SER A 380 -36.92 17.24 6.34
CA SER A 380 -36.22 18.53 6.45
C SER A 380 -34.71 18.43 6.25
N ASN A 381 -34.11 17.31 6.69
CA ASN A 381 -32.67 17.06 6.64
C ASN A 381 -32.19 16.49 5.29
N ARG A 382 -33.11 16.32 4.32
CA ARG A 382 -32.88 15.74 2.99
C ARG A 382 -33.69 16.51 1.96
N GLN A 383 -33.42 17.81 1.80
CA GLN A 383 -34.06 18.60 0.73
C GLN A 383 -33.51 18.16 -0.64
N PHE A 384 -34.37 18.21 -1.66
CA PHE A 384 -33.91 18.04 -3.04
C PHE A 384 -33.06 19.26 -3.41
N ASN A 385 -31.83 19.08 -3.90
CA ASN A 385 -31.09 20.17 -4.52
C ASN A 385 -31.88 20.63 -5.75
N ILE A 386 -32.35 21.88 -5.72
CA ILE A 386 -33.04 22.53 -6.83
C ILE A 386 -31.94 23.23 -7.63
N ASN A 387 -31.40 22.55 -8.64
CA ASN A 387 -30.67 23.19 -9.73
C ASN A 387 -31.46 23.01 -11.01
#